data_AF-A0A662J5F8-F1
#
_entry.id   AF-A0A662J5F8-F1
#
_cell.length_a   1.000
_cell.length_b   1.000
_cell.length_c   1.000
_cell.angle_alpha   90.00
_cell.angle_beta   90.00
_cell.angle_gamma   90.00
#
_symmetry.space_group_name_H-M   'P 1'
#
loop_
_entity.id
_entity.type
_entity.pdbx_description
1 polymer ?
#
loop_
_entity_poly.entity_id
_entity_poly.type
_entity_poly.pdbx_seq_one_letter_code
_entity_poly.pdbx_strand_id
1 'polypeptide(L)' 'KGKILEKPMWAEVGEKAVVENTREVVPGLIVAGMAANAVFEAPRMGPIFGGMLLSGRKAAKIALNILRKR' A
#
# COMPACT_ATOMS: atom_id res chain seq x y z
N LYS A 1 -21.17 -0.04 1.52
CA LYS A 1 -20.39 -1.24 1.13
C LYS A 1 -19.10 -0.75 0.48
N GLY A 2 -17.98 -0.66 1.21
CA GLY A 2 -16.68 -0.39 0.59
C GLY A 2 -16.20 -1.65 -0.12
N LYS A 3 -15.72 -1.55 -1.35
CA LYS A 3 -15.23 -2.70 -2.10
C LYS A 3 -13.71 -2.72 -1.93
N ILE A 4 -13.16 -3.77 -1.32
CA ILE A 4 -11.71 -4.00 -1.32
C ILE A 4 -11.34 -4.53 -2.70
N LEU A 5 -11.10 -3.64 -3.66
CA LEU A 5 -10.80 -3.97 -5.04
C LEU A 5 -10.05 -2.82 -5.71
N GLU A 6 -9.07 -3.17 -6.54
CA GLU A 6 -8.32 -2.19 -7.32
C GLU A 6 -9.16 -1.62 -8.47
N LYS A 7 -8.91 -0.35 -8.80
CA LYS A 7 -9.48 0.29 -9.98
C LYS A 7 -8.76 -0.19 -11.26
N PRO A 8 -9.34 0.07 -12.46
CA PRO A 8 -8.69 -0.18 -13.73
C PRO A 8 -7.26 0.40 -13.82
N MET A 9 -6.48 -0.10 -14.77
CA MET A 9 -5.06 0.22 -14.85
C MET A 9 -4.81 1.69 -15.15
N TRP A 10 -4.02 2.33 -14.28
CA TRP A 10 -3.41 3.64 -14.51
C TRP A 10 -2.04 3.62 -13.84
N ALA A 11 -1.01 3.28 -14.62
CA ALA A 11 0.34 2.98 -14.12
C ALA A 11 0.90 4.07 -13.20
N GLU A 12 0.96 5.31 -13.69
CA GLU A 12 1.50 6.46 -12.96
C GLU A 12 0.79 6.71 -11.62
N VAL A 13 -0.55 6.75 -11.63
CA VAL A 13 -1.35 6.98 -10.42
C VAL A 13 -1.26 5.79 -9.46
N GLY A 14 -1.34 4.56 -9.98
CA GLY A 14 -1.27 3.34 -9.17
C GLY A 14 0.08 3.16 -8.48
N GLU A 15 1.18 3.51 -9.16
CA GLU A 15 2.54 3.42 -8.64
C GLU A 15 2.79 4.45 -7.53
N LYS A 16 2.32 5.68 -7.70
CA LYS A 16 2.38 6.69 -6.63
C LYS A 16 1.48 6.30 -5.44
N ALA A 17 0.24 5.89 -5.74
CA ALA A 17 -0.76 5.55 -4.74
C ALA A 17 -0.32 4.37 -3.87
N VAL A 18 0.39 3.37 -4.38
CA VAL A 18 0.78 2.20 -3.58
C VAL A 18 1.68 2.58 -2.40
N VAL A 19 2.58 3.55 -2.60
CA VAL A 19 3.48 4.03 -1.55
C VAL A 19 2.72 4.90 -0.56
N GLU A 20 1.82 5.75 -1.03
CA GLU A 20 0.96 6.60 -0.18
C GLU A 20 0.03 5.77 0.71
N ASN A 21 -0.64 4.79 0.10
CA ASN A 21 -1.61 3.87 0.70
C ASN A 21 -1.00 2.84 1.65
N THR A 22 0.32 2.65 1.59
CA THR A 22 1.01 1.78 2.55
C THR A 22 0.98 2.41 3.95
N ARG A 23 0.16 1.84 4.83
CA ARG A 23 -0.03 2.32 6.21
C ARG A 23 -0.60 1.24 7.12
N GLU A 24 -0.62 1.54 8.41
CA GLU A 24 -1.41 0.81 9.39
C GLU A 24 -2.89 1.16 9.22
N VAL A 25 -3.73 0.16 8.93
CA VAL A 25 -5.17 0.37 8.64
C VAL A 25 -6.02 0.21 9.89
N VAL A 26 -5.58 -0.63 10.82
CA VAL A 26 -6.06 -0.76 12.19
C VAL A 26 -4.85 -1.12 13.07
N PRO A 27 -4.90 -0.89 14.40
CA PRO A 27 -3.76 -1.16 15.28
C PRO A 27 -3.19 -2.58 15.11
N GLY A 28 -1.92 -2.66 14.73
CA GLY A 28 -1.17 -3.89 14.47
C GLY A 28 -1.28 -4.46 13.05
N LEU A 29 -2.13 -3.91 12.18
CA LEU A 29 -2.32 -4.39 10.80
C LEU A 29 -1.81 -3.38 9.78
N ILE A 30 -0.71 -3.71 9.10
CA ILE A 30 -0.11 -2.90 8.05
C ILE A 30 -0.46 -3.49 6.69
N VAL A 31 -0.86 -2.64 5.75
CA VAL A 31 -1.04 -3.02 4.34
C VAL A 31 0.08 -2.45 3.50
N ALA A 32 0.54 -3.22 2.52
CA ALA A 32 1.62 -2.87 1.62
C ALA A 32 1.38 -3.51 0.24
N GLY A 33 2.12 -3.05 -0.77
CA GLY A 33 1.99 -3.46 -2.16
C GLY A 33 0.56 -3.31 -2.67
N MET A 34 0.17 -4.17 -3.61
CA MET A 34 -1.17 -4.14 -4.22
C MET A 34 -2.32 -4.27 -3.21
N ALA A 35 -2.10 -4.96 -2.09
CA ALA A 35 -3.09 -5.02 -1.02
C ALA A 35 -3.42 -3.61 -0.48
N ALA A 36 -2.44 -2.70 -0.42
CA ALA A 36 -2.69 -1.31 -0.04
C ALA A 36 -3.60 -0.61 -1.04
N ASN A 37 -3.37 -0.78 -2.35
CA ASN A 37 -4.24 -0.18 -3.37
C ASN A 37 -5.63 -0.80 -3.41
N ALA A 38 -5.77 -2.10 -3.15
CA ALA A 38 -7.08 -2.74 -3.05
C ALA A 38 -7.91 -2.21 -1.86
N VAL A 39 -7.27 -2.01 -0.70
CA VAL A 39 -7.94 -1.48 0.51
C VAL A 39 -8.40 -0.03 0.32
N PHE A 40 -7.66 0.77 -0.45
CA PHE A 40 -7.96 2.18 -0.68
C PHE A 40 -8.54 2.48 -2.07
N GLU A 41 -9.03 1.45 -2.76
CA GLU A 41 -9.68 1.55 -4.07
C GLU A 41 -8.85 2.37 -5.08
N ALA A 42 -7.54 2.15 -5.13
CA ALA A 42 -6.62 2.83 -6.04
C ALA A 42 -6.39 2.01 -7.33
N PRO A 43 -5.94 2.65 -8.43
CA PRO A 43 -5.65 1.96 -9.69
C PRO A 43 -4.55 0.90 -9.55
N ARG A 44 -4.68 -0.19 -10.32
CA ARG A 44 -3.57 -1.13 -10.55
C ARG A 44 -2.51 -0.49 -11.47
N MET A 45 -1.24 -0.84 -11.30
CA MET A 45 -0.15 -0.24 -12.08
C MET A 45 0.47 -1.10 -13.19
N GLY A 46 0.09 -2.37 -13.30
CA GLY A 46 0.67 -3.28 -14.30
C GLY A 46 2.07 -3.78 -13.91
N PRO A 47 2.89 -4.25 -14.87
CA PRO A 47 4.18 -4.90 -14.62
C PRO A 47 5.30 -3.89 -14.29
N ILE A 48 5.09 -3.06 -13.27
CA ILE A 48 6.06 -2.04 -12.78
C ILE A 48 6.16 -2.18 -11.26
N PHE A 49 7.39 -2.32 -10.74
CA PHE A 49 7.62 -2.76 -9.36
C PHE A 49 8.34 -1.74 -8.46
N GLY A 50 8.66 -0.54 -8.96
CA GLY A 50 9.29 0.53 -8.15
C GLY A 50 8.49 0.83 -6.88
N GLY A 51 7.20 1.09 -7.05
CA GLY A 51 6.26 1.38 -5.97
C GLY A 51 6.12 0.21 -5.00
N MET A 52 6.19 -1.03 -5.48
CA MET A 52 6.15 -2.23 -4.62
C MET A 52 7.35 -2.27 -3.67
N LEU A 53 8.55 -2.01 -4.18
CA LEU A 53 9.76 -1.99 -3.36
C LEU A 53 9.73 -0.85 -2.33
N LEU A 54 9.33 0.35 -2.78
CA LEU A 54 9.21 1.52 -1.91
C LEU A 54 8.11 1.35 -0.85
N SER A 55 7.00 0.74 -1.22
CA SER A 55 5.93 0.32 -0.32
C SER A 55 6.44 -0.65 0.75
N GLY A 56 7.11 -1.74 0.37
CA GLY A 56 7.70 -2.67 1.33
C GLY A 56 8.66 -1.99 2.31
N ARG A 57 9.53 -1.10 1.81
CA ARG A 57 10.43 -0.29 2.64
C ARG A 57 9.68 0.61 3.63
N LYS A 58 8.57 1.23 3.20
CA LYS A 58 7.73 2.07 4.08
C LYS A 58 7.03 1.21 5.13
N ALA A 59 6.49 0.05 4.75
CA ALA A 59 5.85 -0.90 5.66
C ALA A 59 6.81 -1.36 6.76
N ALA A 60 8.06 -1.71 6.40
CA ALA A 60 9.08 -2.10 7.37
C ALA A 60 9.40 -0.98 8.37
N LYS A 61 9.47 0.29 7.92
CA LYS A 61 9.66 1.44 8.82
C LYS A 61 8.49 1.62 9.78
N ILE A 62 7.25 1.44 9.30
CA ILE A 62 6.05 1.52 10.14
C ILE A 62 6.06 0.39 11.18
N ALA A 63 6.36 -0.84 10.76
CA ALA A 63 6.46 -1.99 11.66
C ALA A 63 7.49 -1.75 12.76
N LEU A 64 8.69 -1.25 12.41
CA LEU A 64 9.73 -0.93 13.38
C LEU A 64 9.27 0.14 14.39
N ASN A 65 8.53 1.15 13.93
CA ASN A 65 7.97 2.18 14.81
C ASN A 65 6.89 1.63 15.75
N ILE A 66 6.04 0.71 15.28
CA ILE A 66 5.02 0.05 16.12
C ILE A 66 5.70 -0.82 17.18
N LEU A 67 6.70 -1.62 16.81
CA LEU A 67 7.45 -2.48 17.73
C LEU A 67 8.19 -1.68 18.81
N ARG A 68 8.72 -0.50 18.48
CA ARG A 68 9.41 0.38 19.44
C ARG A 68 8.47 1.10 20.42
N LYS A 69 7.19 1.22 20.10
CA LYS A 69 6.17 1.88 20.94
C LYS A 69 5.42 0.92 21.86
N ARG A 70 5.64 -0.39 21.68
CA ARG A 70 5.22 -1.43 22.61
C ARG A 70 6.29 -1.63 23.67
#